data_AF-A0AAV5C1D9-F1
#
_entry.id   AF-A0AAV5C1D9-F1
#
_cell.length_a   1.000
_cell.length_b   1.000
_cell.length_c   1.000
_cell.angle_alpha   90.00
_cell.angle_beta   90.00
_cell.angle_gamma   90.00
#
_symmetry.space_group_name_H-M   'P 1'
#
loop_
_entity.id
_entity.type
_entity.pdbx_description
1 polymer ?
#
loop_
_entity_poly.entity_id
_entity_poly.type
_entity_poly.pdbx_seq_one_letter_code
_entity_poly.pdbx_strand_id
1 'polypeptide(L)'
;MGSSLSDIAPRVVEQVPVKIQSSRTVEEGLVNQNWADDIQGGLSLVGLYEFFQLWDYIAEVMLSQEEDIHVWKLDASGQYSTKSAYRAFYNGSTTFAPWRRLWKSWAPPKCKIFLWLAIRNRCWTTDRLARRGLPHPEHCPLCDQEEETVQHLLTSCVLAREFWSCIFSKLNLQEKVPTVHEESFVSWWRRAIKRVPKERKEGLNTVIILGAWVLWKHRNDCVFNSATPRIRTLLKNFDDEHHLWCMAGAGGLRRLALGLVSEPN
;
A
#
# COMPACT_ATOMS: atom_id res chain seq x y z
N MET A 1 19.41 -19.46 -1.81
CA MET A 1 19.99 -18.50 -2.77
C MET A 1 21.00 -19.26 -3.61
N GLY A 2 21.27 -18.86 -4.86
CA GLY A 2 22.52 -19.29 -5.50
C GLY A 2 23.64 -18.47 -4.86
N SER A 3 24.75 -19.10 -4.53
CA SER A 3 25.95 -18.42 -4.02
C SER A 3 27.04 -18.62 -5.06
N SER A 4 27.71 -17.54 -5.44
CA SER A 4 28.92 -17.62 -6.28
C SER A 4 30.10 -18.11 -5.44
N LEU A 5 31.19 -18.54 -6.10
CA LEU A 5 32.43 -18.88 -5.40
C LEU A 5 32.93 -17.73 -4.54
N SER A 6 32.76 -16.48 -5.00
CA SER A 6 33.12 -15.28 -4.25
C SER A 6 32.23 -15.03 -3.02
N ASP A 7 31.01 -15.59 -2.99
CA ASP A 7 30.14 -15.53 -1.81
C ASP A 7 30.48 -16.62 -0.79
N ILE A 8 30.97 -17.78 -1.25
CA ILE A 8 31.26 -18.95 -0.42
C ILE A 8 32.68 -18.89 0.15
N ALA A 9 33.67 -18.58 -0.69
CA ALA A 9 35.10 -18.68 -0.39
C ALA A 9 35.89 -17.47 -0.93
N PRO A 10 35.60 -16.23 -0.48
CA PRO A 10 36.21 -15.02 -1.01
C PRO A 10 37.73 -14.98 -0.92
N ARG A 11 38.32 -15.50 0.18
CA ARG A 11 39.79 -15.52 0.38
C ARG A 11 40.50 -16.54 -0.50
N VAL A 12 39.81 -17.61 -0.87
CA VAL A 12 40.32 -18.56 -1.87
C VAL A 12 40.32 -17.90 -3.24
N VAL A 13 39.22 -17.25 -3.62
CA VAL A 13 39.08 -16.55 -4.90
C VAL A 13 40.12 -15.44 -5.06
N GLU A 14 40.42 -14.68 -3.99
CA GLU A 14 41.48 -13.64 -3.98
C GLU A 14 42.87 -14.17 -4.36
N GLN A 15 43.16 -15.44 -4.09
CA GLN A 15 44.45 -16.07 -4.44
C GLN A 15 44.46 -16.66 -5.86
N VAL A 16 43.34 -16.65 -6.57
CA VAL A 16 43.26 -17.14 -7.96
C VAL A 16 43.46 -15.97 -8.92
N PRO A 17 44.30 -16.08 -9.96
CA PRO A 17 44.47 -15.00 -10.94
C PRO A 17 43.16 -14.56 -11.60
N VAL A 18 42.93 -13.25 -11.73
CA VAL A 18 41.70 -12.66 -12.30
C VAL A 18 41.35 -13.23 -13.68
N LYS A 19 42.37 -13.48 -14.52
CA LYS A 19 42.18 -14.10 -15.83
C LYS A 19 41.48 -15.46 -15.71
N ILE A 20 41.95 -16.29 -14.78
CA ILE A 20 41.38 -17.62 -14.50
C ILE A 20 39.96 -17.50 -13.97
N GLN A 21 39.71 -16.59 -13.02
CA GLN A 21 38.37 -16.35 -12.48
C GLN A 21 37.34 -16.01 -13.57
N SER A 22 37.77 -15.28 -14.61
CA SER A 22 36.89 -14.80 -15.68
C SER A 22 36.70 -15.78 -16.84
N SER A 23 37.65 -16.70 -17.06
CA SER A 23 37.69 -17.52 -18.29
C SER A 23 37.49 -19.01 -18.06
N ARG A 24 37.75 -19.52 -16.85
CA ARG A 24 37.70 -20.95 -16.57
C ARG A 24 36.27 -21.43 -16.42
N THR A 25 35.94 -22.53 -17.09
CA THR A 25 34.63 -23.17 -16.89
C THR A 25 34.65 -24.04 -15.63
N VAL A 26 33.47 -24.34 -15.10
CA VAL A 26 33.35 -25.28 -13.97
C VAL A 26 33.92 -26.65 -14.36
N GLU A 27 33.64 -27.13 -15.57
CA GLU A 27 34.19 -28.38 -16.09
C GLU A 27 35.72 -28.42 -16.05
N GLU A 28 36.38 -27.41 -16.60
CA GLU A 28 37.85 -27.31 -16.62
C GLU A 28 38.45 -27.28 -15.21
N GLY A 29 37.77 -26.61 -14.27
CA GLY A 29 38.18 -26.54 -12.88
C GLY A 29 38.04 -27.87 -12.15
N LEU A 30 36.98 -28.63 -12.41
CA LEU A 30 36.73 -29.91 -11.73
C LEU A 30 37.60 -31.06 -12.25
N VAL A 31 37.96 -31.05 -13.54
CA VAL A 31 38.87 -32.05 -14.11
C VAL A 31 40.19 -32.05 -13.33
N ASN A 32 40.56 -33.21 -12.80
CA ASN A 32 41.78 -33.42 -12.00
C ASN A 32 41.96 -32.44 -10.83
N GLN A 33 40.87 -31.83 -10.33
CA GLN A 33 40.91 -30.82 -9.26
C GLN A 33 41.77 -29.59 -9.63
N ASN A 34 41.87 -29.25 -10.93
CA ASN A 34 42.65 -28.10 -11.42
C ASN A 34 42.32 -26.77 -10.71
N TRP A 35 41.09 -26.62 -10.20
CA TRP A 35 40.69 -25.43 -9.44
C TRP A 35 41.55 -25.21 -8.18
N ALA A 36 42.07 -26.27 -7.56
CA ALA A 36 42.94 -26.17 -6.40
C ALA A 36 44.36 -25.73 -6.78
N ASP A 37 44.85 -26.17 -7.94
CA ASP A 37 46.16 -25.78 -8.48
C ASP A 37 46.22 -24.30 -8.91
N ASP A 38 45.06 -23.69 -9.14
CA ASP A 38 44.95 -22.28 -9.53
C ASP A 38 45.21 -21.29 -8.39
N ILE A 39 45.23 -21.77 -7.15
CA ILE A 39 45.43 -20.96 -5.96
C ILE A 39 46.91 -20.59 -5.89
N GLN A 40 47.21 -19.33 -6.17
CA GLN A 40 48.57 -18.80 -6.16
C GLN A 40 48.84 -18.07 -4.85
N GLY A 41 49.67 -18.67 -4.01
CA GLY A 41 50.10 -18.09 -2.74
C GLY A 41 49.61 -18.86 -1.51
N GLY A 42 49.97 -18.35 -0.34
CA GLY A 42 49.59 -18.96 0.93
C GLY A 42 48.18 -18.53 1.36
N LEU A 43 47.32 -19.51 1.63
CA LEU A 43 46.04 -19.23 2.28
C LEU A 43 46.25 -18.92 3.76
N SER A 44 45.56 -17.89 4.24
CA SER A 44 45.42 -17.65 5.68
C SER A 44 44.63 -18.78 6.35
N LEU A 45 44.60 -18.84 7.69
CA LEU A 45 43.77 -19.81 8.42
C LEU A 45 42.29 -19.76 8.00
N VAL A 46 41.76 -18.55 7.76
CA VAL A 46 40.38 -18.36 7.25
C VAL A 46 40.27 -18.87 5.81
N GLY A 47 41.26 -18.59 4.97
CA GLY A 47 41.29 -19.10 3.59
C GLY A 47 41.37 -20.63 3.52
N LEU A 48 42.08 -21.28 4.45
CA LEU A 48 42.10 -22.74 4.56
C LEU A 48 40.73 -23.30 4.96
N TYR A 49 40.03 -22.65 5.88
CA TYR A 49 38.66 -23.04 6.24
C TYR A 49 37.71 -22.93 5.05
N GLU A 50 37.75 -21.80 4.33
CA GLU A 50 36.97 -21.59 3.11
C GLU A 50 37.33 -22.61 2.02
N PHE A 51 38.61 -22.98 1.89
CA PHE A 51 39.06 -24.01 0.95
C PHE A 51 38.42 -25.37 1.27
N PHE A 52 38.44 -25.80 2.54
CA PHE A 52 37.80 -27.06 2.92
C PHE A 52 36.28 -27.03 2.75
N GLN A 53 35.62 -25.91 3.07
CA GLN A 53 34.19 -25.77 2.77
C GLN A 53 33.91 -25.90 1.28
N LEU A 54 34.70 -25.23 0.45
CA LEU A 54 34.55 -25.28 -1.00
C LEU A 54 34.81 -26.69 -1.54
N TRP A 55 35.82 -27.37 -1.02
CA TRP A 55 36.12 -28.76 -1.33
C TRP A 55 34.91 -29.66 -1.04
N ASP A 56 34.32 -29.55 0.15
CA ASP A 56 33.14 -30.33 0.53
C ASP A 56 31.94 -30.04 -0.38
N TYR A 57 31.71 -28.77 -0.74
CA TYR A 57 30.64 -28.39 -1.67
C TYR A 57 30.84 -28.98 -3.08
N ILE A 58 32.08 -29.06 -3.53
CA ILE A 58 32.43 -29.51 -4.88
C ILE A 58 32.53 -31.04 -4.96
N ALA A 59 32.94 -31.71 -3.88
CA ALA A 59 33.23 -33.15 -3.88
C ALA A 59 32.03 -34.01 -4.30
N GLU A 60 30.80 -33.53 -4.07
CA GLU A 60 29.57 -34.22 -4.45
C GLU A 60 29.03 -33.83 -5.84
N VAL A 61 29.68 -32.89 -6.53
CA VAL A 61 29.22 -32.41 -7.84
C VAL A 61 29.60 -33.40 -8.94
N MET A 62 28.59 -34.01 -9.54
CA MET A 62 28.73 -34.80 -10.77
C MET A 62 28.20 -33.99 -11.95
N LEU A 63 29.09 -33.66 -12.90
CA LEU A 63 28.70 -32.99 -14.14
C LEU A 63 27.98 -33.98 -15.06
N SER A 64 26.92 -33.52 -15.71
CA SER A 64 26.26 -34.22 -16.81
C SER A 64 26.60 -33.55 -18.15
N GLN A 65 26.39 -34.28 -19.24
CA GLN A 65 26.50 -33.74 -20.60
C GLN A 65 25.20 -33.06 -21.07
N GLU A 66 24.25 -32.85 -20.16
CA GLU A 66 22.99 -32.17 -20.47
C GLU A 66 23.22 -30.65 -20.51
N GLU A 67 22.45 -29.95 -21.35
CA GLU A 67 22.52 -28.49 -21.37
C GLU A 67 22.06 -27.90 -20.03
N ASP A 68 22.78 -26.89 -19.55
CA ASP A 68 22.42 -26.15 -18.34
C ASP A 68 21.04 -25.50 -18.47
N ILE A 69 20.23 -25.67 -17.42
CA ILE A 69 18.92 -25.02 -17.32
C ILE A 69 18.91 -23.90 -16.29
N HIS A 70 18.37 -22.74 -16.66
CA HIS A 70 18.14 -21.66 -15.73
C HIS A 70 16.93 -21.96 -14.83
N VAL A 71 17.18 -22.19 -13.53
CA VAL A 71 16.12 -22.42 -12.53
C VAL A 71 15.85 -21.16 -11.71
N TRP A 72 14.65 -20.61 -11.86
CA TRP A 72 14.18 -19.46 -11.09
C TRP A 72 13.76 -19.86 -9.68
N LYS A 73 14.68 -19.68 -8.70
CA LYS A 73 14.48 -20.10 -7.30
C LYS A 73 13.38 -19.33 -6.54
N LEU A 74 12.87 -18.23 -7.08
CA LEU A 74 11.88 -17.36 -6.43
C LEU A 74 10.43 -17.70 -6.83
N ASP A 75 10.21 -18.79 -7.56
CA ASP A 75 8.90 -19.37 -7.83
C ASP A 75 8.98 -20.89 -7.73
N ALA A 76 7.94 -21.54 -7.19
CA ALA A 76 7.92 -22.99 -6.99
C ALA A 76 7.93 -23.78 -8.32
N SER A 77 7.51 -23.15 -9.42
CA SER A 77 7.60 -23.75 -10.76
C SER A 77 9.04 -23.86 -11.29
N GLY A 78 10.01 -23.17 -10.68
CA GLY A 78 11.37 -23.05 -11.20
C GLY A 78 11.46 -22.23 -12.48
N GLN A 79 10.35 -21.67 -12.99
CA GLN A 79 10.32 -20.91 -14.23
C GLN A 79 10.34 -19.40 -13.97
N TYR A 80 11.17 -18.70 -14.74
CA TYR A 80 11.20 -17.24 -14.71
C TYR A 80 9.96 -16.66 -15.41
N SER A 81 9.38 -15.64 -14.80
CA SER A 81 8.42 -14.76 -15.48
C SER A 81 8.54 -13.35 -14.91
N THR A 82 8.19 -12.34 -15.70
CA THR A 82 8.14 -10.95 -15.21
C THR A 82 7.22 -10.82 -13.99
N LYS A 83 6.16 -11.64 -13.91
CA LYS A 83 5.23 -11.68 -12.77
C LYS A 83 5.86 -12.26 -11.50
N SER A 84 6.62 -13.36 -11.60
CA SER A 84 7.29 -13.97 -10.44
C SER A 84 8.44 -13.08 -9.96
N ALA A 85 9.19 -12.46 -10.88
CA ALA A 85 10.20 -11.45 -10.57
C ALA A 85 9.60 -10.24 -9.83
N TYR A 86 8.50 -9.66 -10.35
CA TYR A 86 7.82 -8.55 -9.69
C TYR A 86 7.34 -8.96 -8.29
N ARG A 87 6.70 -10.11 -8.15
CA ARG A 87 6.25 -10.61 -6.82
C ARG A 87 7.41 -10.76 -5.84
N ALA A 88 8.54 -11.31 -6.29
CA ALA A 88 9.72 -11.47 -5.45
C ALA A 88 10.28 -10.12 -4.97
N PHE A 89 10.24 -9.09 -5.82
CA PHE A 89 10.65 -7.73 -5.45
C PHE A 89 9.80 -7.11 -4.33
N TYR A 90 8.53 -7.53 -4.22
CA TYR A 90 7.62 -7.11 -3.14
C TYR A 90 7.48 -8.14 -2.02
N ASN A 91 8.36 -9.16 -1.97
CA ASN A 91 8.38 -10.10 -0.87
C ASN A 91 8.75 -9.36 0.43
N GLY A 92 7.99 -9.58 1.50
CA GLY A 92 8.11 -8.82 2.75
C GLY A 92 7.46 -7.42 2.73
N SER A 93 6.84 -6.98 1.63
CA SER A 93 6.13 -5.70 1.61
C SER A 93 4.90 -5.70 2.52
N THR A 94 4.70 -4.62 3.27
CA THR A 94 3.47 -4.42 4.05
C THR A 94 2.32 -4.06 3.13
N THR A 95 1.30 -4.92 3.08
CA THR A 95 0.13 -4.65 2.22
C THR A 95 -0.71 -3.51 2.78
N PHE A 96 -1.12 -2.60 1.89
CA PHE A 96 -2.11 -1.58 2.21
C PHE A 96 -3.49 -2.25 2.36
N ALA A 97 -3.84 -2.77 3.53
CA ALA A 97 -5.08 -3.53 3.73
C ALA A 97 -6.39 -2.90 3.16
N PRO A 98 -6.56 -1.57 3.08
CA PRO A 98 -7.71 -0.93 2.44
C PRO A 98 -7.69 -0.90 0.91
N TRP A 99 -6.62 -1.36 0.24
CA TRP A 99 -6.41 -1.18 -1.20
C TRP A 99 -7.58 -1.66 -2.05
N ARG A 100 -8.15 -2.83 -1.72
CA ARG A 100 -9.30 -3.37 -2.46
C ARG A 100 -10.50 -2.43 -2.35
N ARG A 101 -10.81 -1.96 -1.13
CA ARG A 101 -11.95 -1.07 -0.86
C ARG A 101 -11.78 0.27 -1.57
N LEU A 102 -10.58 0.83 -1.55
CA LEU A 102 -10.30 2.13 -2.16
C LEU A 102 -10.26 2.05 -3.69
N TRP A 103 -9.47 1.13 -4.24
CA TRP A 103 -9.15 1.15 -5.67
C TRP A 103 -10.19 0.41 -6.52
N LYS A 104 -10.89 -0.61 -5.98
CA LYS A 104 -11.94 -1.32 -6.72
C LYS A 104 -13.30 -0.63 -6.69
N SER A 105 -13.56 0.26 -5.74
CA SER A 105 -14.80 1.03 -5.72
C SER A 105 -14.84 2.09 -6.81
N TRP A 106 -16.02 2.40 -7.33
CA TRP A 106 -16.20 3.53 -8.22
C TRP A 106 -15.98 4.83 -7.44
N ALA A 107 -15.11 5.70 -7.94
CA ALA A 107 -14.91 7.08 -7.49
C ALA A 107 -13.95 7.77 -8.47
N PRO A 108 -14.06 9.09 -8.68
CA PRO A 108 -13.09 9.82 -9.49
C PRO A 108 -11.65 9.64 -8.95
N PRO A 109 -10.62 9.55 -9.83
CA PRO A 109 -9.24 9.36 -9.42
C PRO A 109 -8.75 10.36 -8.37
N LYS A 110 -9.14 11.63 -8.48
CA LYS A 110 -8.80 12.69 -7.50
C LYS A 110 -9.23 12.33 -6.08
N CYS A 111 -10.43 11.77 -5.93
CA CYS A 111 -11.01 11.38 -4.64
C CYS A 111 -10.28 10.16 -4.07
N LYS A 112 -9.91 9.19 -4.92
CA LYS A 112 -9.13 8.01 -4.51
C LYS A 112 -7.72 8.39 -4.06
N ILE A 113 -7.05 9.27 -4.80
CA ILE A 113 -5.72 9.78 -4.46
C ILE A 113 -5.77 10.55 -3.14
N PHE A 114 -6.74 11.45 -2.98
CA PHE A 114 -6.97 12.14 -1.71
C PHE A 114 -7.14 11.14 -0.56
N LEU A 115 -8.02 10.16 -0.69
CA LEU A 115 -8.30 9.24 0.41
C LEU A 115 -7.10 8.32 0.70
N TRP A 116 -6.33 7.95 -0.31
CA TRP A 116 -5.05 7.26 -0.12
C TRP A 116 -4.06 8.09 0.70
N LEU A 117 -3.95 9.39 0.43
CA LEU A 117 -3.16 10.31 1.23
C LEU A 117 -3.72 10.41 2.65
N ALA A 118 -5.04 10.61 2.82
CA ALA A 118 -5.69 10.73 4.12
C ALA A 118 -5.42 9.51 5.00
N ILE A 119 -5.55 8.31 4.45
CA ILE A 119 -5.29 7.06 5.17
C ILE A 119 -3.81 6.96 5.62
N ARG A 120 -2.89 7.54 4.87
CA ARG A 120 -1.45 7.56 5.20
C ARG A 120 -1.06 8.74 6.10
N ASN A 121 -2.03 9.50 6.64
CA ASN A 121 -1.79 10.78 7.32
C ASN A 121 -0.94 11.73 6.45
N ARG A 122 -1.22 11.68 5.15
CA ARG A 122 -0.74 12.42 3.96
C ARG A 122 -1.22 13.85 3.77
N CYS A 123 -2.36 14.22 4.35
CA CYS A 123 -3.07 15.47 4.04
C CYS A 123 -2.53 16.65 4.83
N TRP A 124 -2.73 17.87 4.35
CA TRP A 124 -2.31 19.10 5.03
C TRP A 124 -3.35 19.54 6.07
N THR A 125 -3.30 18.90 7.23
CA THR A 125 -4.08 19.23 8.44
C THR A 125 -3.21 19.98 9.45
N THR A 126 -3.85 20.66 10.41
CA THR A 126 -3.18 21.43 11.49
C THR A 126 -2.05 20.64 12.14
N ASP A 127 -2.28 19.39 12.54
CA ASP A 127 -1.27 18.54 13.20
C ASP A 127 0.03 18.36 12.38
N ARG A 128 -0.05 18.47 11.05
CA ARG A 128 1.12 18.37 10.17
C ARG A 128 1.77 19.70 9.87
N LEU A 129 0.99 20.78 9.88
CA LEU A 129 1.53 22.15 9.84
C LEU A 129 2.31 22.42 11.13
N ALA A 130 1.75 22.07 12.29
CA ALA A 130 2.37 22.16 13.61
C ALA A 130 3.71 21.42 13.66
N ARG A 131 3.75 20.15 13.21
CA ARG A 131 4.97 19.35 13.13
C ARG A 131 6.08 19.94 12.24
N ARG A 132 5.75 20.89 11.37
CA ARG A 132 6.71 21.58 10.49
C ARG A 132 7.00 23.02 10.94
N GLY A 133 6.46 23.46 12.08
CA GLY A 133 6.60 24.83 12.55
C GLY A 133 5.93 25.87 11.65
N LEU A 134 4.92 25.47 10.85
CA LEU A 134 4.17 26.39 10.00
C LEU A 134 2.99 27.00 10.77
N PRO A 135 2.54 28.23 10.44
CA PRO A 135 1.34 28.81 11.03
C PRO A 135 0.13 27.90 10.89
N HIS A 136 -0.61 27.71 11.97
CA HIS A 136 -1.74 26.79 12.02
C HIS A 136 -2.77 27.25 13.07
N PRO A 137 -4.07 27.00 12.85
CA PRO A 137 -5.10 27.19 13.89
C PRO A 137 -4.89 26.23 15.06
N GLU A 138 -5.23 26.63 16.29
CA GLU A 138 -5.13 25.74 17.46
C GLU A 138 -6.19 24.64 17.47
N HIS A 139 -7.35 24.93 16.87
CA HIS A 139 -8.49 24.02 16.85
C HIS A 139 -8.95 23.71 15.42
N CYS A 140 -9.71 22.64 15.30
CA CYS A 140 -10.24 22.17 14.03
C CYS A 140 -11.17 23.20 13.38
N PRO A 141 -10.94 23.60 12.11
CA PRO A 141 -11.77 24.61 11.42
C PRO A 141 -13.25 24.25 11.29
N LEU A 142 -13.63 22.99 11.52
CA LEU A 142 -15.02 22.55 11.42
C LEU A 142 -15.77 22.56 12.76
N CYS A 143 -15.11 22.25 13.87
CA CYS A 143 -15.76 22.11 15.18
C CYS A 143 -15.29 23.08 16.24
N ASP A 144 -14.11 23.68 16.07
CA ASP A 144 -13.47 24.61 17.01
C ASP A 144 -13.36 24.05 18.45
N GLN A 145 -13.16 22.73 18.58
CA GLN A 145 -13.17 22.02 19.88
C GLN A 145 -11.90 21.20 20.16
N GLU A 146 -11.38 20.51 19.15
CA GLU A 146 -10.22 19.60 19.27
C GLU A 146 -9.16 19.93 18.22
N GLU A 147 -7.94 19.41 18.40
CA GLU A 147 -6.87 19.51 17.40
C GLU A 147 -7.29 18.84 16.08
N GLU A 148 -7.05 19.50 14.95
CA GLU A 148 -7.31 18.89 13.65
C GLU A 148 -6.23 17.88 13.27
N THR A 149 -6.63 16.62 13.28
CA THR A 149 -6.01 15.54 12.53
C THR A 149 -6.92 15.10 11.38
N VAL A 150 -6.37 14.45 10.35
CA VAL A 150 -7.21 13.90 9.26
C VAL A 150 -8.16 12.80 9.76
N GLN A 151 -7.82 12.10 10.84
CA GLN A 151 -8.72 11.12 11.46
C GLN A 151 -9.88 11.85 12.13
N HIS A 152 -9.60 12.84 12.98
CA HIS A 152 -10.63 13.68 13.59
C HIS A 152 -11.54 14.30 12.54
N LEU A 153 -10.97 14.94 11.53
CA LEU A 153 -11.70 15.59 10.44
C LEU A 153 -12.70 14.64 9.74
N LEU A 154 -12.31 13.40 9.50
CA LEU A 154 -13.11 12.44 8.73
C LEU A 154 -14.03 11.57 9.59
N THR A 155 -13.80 11.44 10.90
CA THR A 155 -14.59 10.59 11.78
C THR A 155 -15.07 11.28 13.05
N SER A 156 -14.18 11.63 13.98
CA SER A 156 -14.58 12.03 15.33
C SER A 156 -15.02 13.49 15.45
N CYS A 157 -14.78 14.36 14.48
CA CYS A 157 -15.29 15.72 14.46
C CYS A 157 -16.81 15.77 14.60
N VAL A 158 -17.35 16.64 15.48
CA VAL A 158 -18.81 16.73 15.72
C VAL A 158 -19.60 16.98 14.44
N LEU A 159 -19.12 17.88 13.57
CA LEU A 159 -19.74 18.18 12.28
C LEU A 159 -19.66 16.97 11.32
N ALA A 160 -18.54 16.24 11.33
CA ALA A 160 -18.40 15.02 10.54
C ALA A 160 -19.34 13.92 11.03
N ARG A 161 -19.48 13.72 12.34
CA ARG A 161 -20.41 12.73 12.92
C ARG A 161 -21.87 13.08 12.58
N GLU A 162 -22.26 14.35 12.67
CA GLU A 162 -23.59 14.81 12.27
C GLU A 162 -23.84 14.53 10.78
N PHE A 163 -22.87 14.88 9.92
CA PHE A 163 -22.91 14.59 8.49
C PHE A 163 -23.06 13.10 8.18
N TRP A 164 -22.26 12.25 8.81
CA TRP A 164 -22.38 10.81 8.65
C TRP A 164 -23.72 10.29 9.18
N SER A 165 -24.23 10.81 10.29
CA SER A 165 -25.54 10.45 10.82
C SER A 165 -26.65 10.72 9.80
N CYS A 166 -26.66 11.90 9.18
CA CYS A 166 -27.63 12.24 8.13
C CYS A 166 -27.55 11.30 6.93
N ILE A 167 -26.35 11.00 6.42
CA ILE A 167 -26.17 10.11 5.25
C ILE A 167 -26.56 8.66 5.59
N PHE A 168 -26.11 8.15 6.73
CA PHE A 168 -26.35 6.76 7.12
C PHE A 168 -27.81 6.54 7.53
N SER A 169 -28.51 7.58 8.02
CA SER A 169 -29.96 7.54 8.22
C SER A 169 -30.71 7.30 6.92
N LYS A 170 -30.34 7.99 5.83
CA LYS A 170 -30.91 7.77 4.47
C LYS A 170 -30.69 6.33 3.97
N LEU A 171 -29.71 5.60 4.51
CA LEU A 171 -29.35 4.24 4.11
C LEU A 171 -29.86 3.13 5.05
N ASN A 172 -30.55 3.50 6.14
CA ASN A 172 -30.91 2.62 7.25
C ASN A 172 -29.68 1.91 7.86
N LEU A 173 -28.61 2.66 8.13
CA LEU A 173 -27.34 2.17 8.67
C LEU A 173 -26.84 3.03 9.86
N GLN A 174 -27.74 3.62 10.65
CA GLN A 174 -27.39 4.53 11.75
C GLN A 174 -26.40 3.91 12.75
N GLU A 175 -26.45 2.59 12.94
CA GLU A 175 -25.54 1.85 13.83
C GLU A 175 -24.08 1.80 13.33
N LYS A 176 -23.81 2.28 12.11
CA LYS A 176 -22.48 2.31 11.48
C LYS A 176 -21.82 3.68 11.50
N VAL A 177 -22.48 4.70 12.03
CA VAL A 177 -21.94 6.07 12.14
C VAL A 177 -20.67 6.08 13.02
N PRO A 178 -19.62 6.83 12.68
CA PRO A 178 -18.42 6.91 13.51
C PRO A 178 -18.72 7.58 14.85
N THR A 179 -18.04 7.12 15.90
CA THR A 179 -18.22 7.64 17.27
C THR A 179 -17.18 8.73 17.58
N VAL A 180 -17.35 9.41 18.72
CA VAL A 180 -16.38 10.40 19.22
C VAL A 180 -15.00 9.78 19.50
N HIS A 181 -14.94 8.50 19.88
CA HIS A 181 -13.70 7.79 20.18
C HIS A 181 -13.07 7.13 18.93
N GLU A 182 -13.49 7.52 17.74
CA GLU A 182 -12.98 6.93 16.50
C GLU A 182 -11.61 7.50 16.13
N GLU A 183 -10.55 6.72 16.39
CA GLU A 183 -9.16 7.11 16.11
C GLU A 183 -8.73 6.88 14.65
N SER A 184 -9.43 6.02 13.91
CA SER A 184 -8.99 5.60 12.58
C SER A 184 -10.14 5.42 11.60
N PHE A 185 -10.16 6.29 10.58
CA PHE A 185 -11.06 6.23 9.44
C PHE A 185 -11.05 4.86 8.74
N VAL A 186 -9.88 4.21 8.62
CA VAL A 186 -9.78 2.89 7.99
C VAL A 186 -10.46 1.80 8.82
N SER A 187 -10.25 1.85 10.14
CA SER A 187 -10.83 0.91 11.09
C SER A 187 -12.34 1.07 11.15
N TRP A 188 -12.82 2.32 11.25
CA TRP A 188 -14.22 2.67 11.08
C TRP A 188 -14.80 2.13 9.77
N TRP A 189 -14.20 2.49 8.62
CA TRP A 189 -14.68 2.08 7.31
C TRP A 189 -14.74 0.56 7.19
N ARG A 190 -13.77 -0.17 7.78
CA ARG A 190 -13.79 -1.64 7.82
C ARG A 190 -15.00 -2.17 8.60
N ARG A 191 -15.34 -1.54 9.74
CA ARG A 191 -16.50 -1.90 10.56
C ARG A 191 -17.82 -1.51 9.90
N ALA A 192 -17.89 -0.35 9.26
CA ALA A 192 -19.07 0.19 8.60
C ALA A 192 -19.60 -0.78 7.53
N ILE A 193 -18.70 -1.34 6.71
CA ILE A 193 -19.08 -2.28 5.64
C ILE A 193 -19.24 -3.74 6.12
N LYS A 194 -18.90 -4.03 7.38
CA LYS A 194 -19.01 -5.38 7.93
C LYS A 194 -20.48 -5.75 8.05
N ARG A 195 -20.84 -6.95 7.54
CA ARG A 195 -22.22 -7.49 7.48
C ARG A 195 -23.17 -6.73 6.53
N VAL A 196 -22.66 -5.85 5.66
CA VAL A 196 -23.44 -5.30 4.54
C VAL A 196 -23.51 -6.32 3.41
N PRO A 197 -24.64 -6.53 2.70
CA PRO A 197 -24.72 -7.42 1.54
C PRO A 197 -23.75 -7.02 0.42
N LYS A 198 -23.23 -7.99 -0.33
CA LYS A 198 -22.16 -7.76 -1.34
C LYS A 198 -22.59 -6.73 -2.40
N GLU A 199 -23.87 -6.74 -2.75
CA GLU A 199 -24.54 -5.89 -3.73
C GLU A 199 -24.54 -4.42 -3.29
N ARG A 200 -24.65 -4.17 -1.98
CA ARG A 200 -24.66 -2.83 -1.37
C ARG A 200 -23.27 -2.35 -0.95
N LYS A 201 -22.30 -3.26 -0.73
CA LYS A 201 -20.94 -2.91 -0.29
C LYS A 201 -20.22 -1.96 -1.24
N GLU A 202 -20.35 -2.19 -2.55
CA GLU A 202 -19.66 -1.35 -3.54
C GLU A 202 -20.17 0.09 -3.50
N GLY A 203 -21.50 0.27 -3.50
CA GLY A 203 -22.11 1.58 -3.35
C GLY A 203 -21.74 2.24 -2.03
N LEU A 204 -21.70 1.48 -0.92
CA LEU A 204 -21.41 2.05 0.40
C LEU A 204 -19.97 2.55 0.48
N ASN A 205 -19.03 1.81 -0.11
CA ASN A 205 -17.67 2.30 -0.26
C ASN A 205 -17.62 3.60 -1.07
N THR A 206 -18.37 3.70 -2.17
CA THR A 206 -18.44 4.93 -2.97
C THR A 206 -19.04 6.10 -2.17
N VAL A 207 -20.10 5.88 -1.40
CA VAL A 207 -20.69 6.88 -0.48
C VAL A 207 -19.66 7.35 0.56
N ILE A 208 -18.90 6.43 1.16
CA ILE A 208 -17.88 6.75 2.15
C ILE A 208 -16.73 7.55 1.51
N ILE A 209 -16.31 7.20 0.29
CA ILE A 209 -15.29 7.96 -0.44
C ILE A 209 -15.80 9.37 -0.77
N LEU A 210 -17.06 9.49 -1.22
CA LEU A 210 -17.71 10.76 -1.51
C LEU A 210 -17.82 11.65 -0.27
N GLY A 211 -18.32 11.10 0.83
CA GLY A 211 -18.49 11.85 2.07
C GLY A 211 -17.16 12.36 2.62
N ALA A 212 -16.11 11.53 2.59
CA ALA A 212 -14.77 11.95 3.00
C ALA A 212 -14.22 13.08 2.10
N TRP A 213 -14.48 13.02 0.80
CA TRP A 213 -14.10 14.06 -0.15
C TRP A 213 -14.85 15.38 0.10
N VAL A 214 -16.15 15.33 0.36
CA VAL A 214 -16.97 16.51 0.64
C VAL A 214 -16.56 17.17 1.95
N LEU A 215 -16.31 16.40 3.01
CA LEU A 215 -15.77 16.92 4.28
C LEU A 215 -14.43 17.63 4.07
N TRP A 216 -13.53 17.04 3.29
CA TRP A 216 -12.24 17.63 2.97
C TRP A 216 -12.36 18.94 2.18
N LYS A 217 -13.22 18.98 1.13
CA LYS A 217 -13.47 20.21 0.37
C LYS A 217 -14.02 21.31 1.28
N HIS A 218 -15.03 20.98 2.08
CA HIS A 218 -15.69 21.94 2.96
C HIS A 218 -14.74 22.50 4.02
N ARG A 219 -13.87 21.65 4.59
CA ARG A 219 -12.77 22.12 5.45
C ARG A 219 -11.85 23.09 4.73
N ASN A 220 -11.42 22.76 3.51
CA ASN A 220 -10.55 23.65 2.75
C ASN A 220 -11.22 24.99 2.44
N ASP A 221 -12.53 24.99 2.17
CA ASP A 221 -13.28 26.24 1.99
C ASP A 221 -13.34 27.06 3.29
N CYS A 222 -13.45 26.42 4.46
CA CYS A 222 -13.38 27.12 5.74
C CYS A 222 -12.00 27.76 5.96
N VAL A 223 -10.92 27.07 5.59
CA VAL A 223 -9.54 27.54 5.78
C VAL A 223 -9.14 28.62 4.77
N PHE A 224 -9.44 28.43 3.49
CA PHE A 224 -8.92 29.28 2.41
C PHE A 224 -9.92 30.34 1.93
N ASN A 225 -11.23 30.10 2.10
CA ASN A 225 -12.29 30.95 1.59
C ASN A 225 -13.16 31.56 2.71
N SER A 226 -12.76 31.38 3.98
CA SER A 226 -13.50 31.86 5.17
C SER A 226 -14.96 31.39 5.22
N ALA A 227 -15.25 30.22 4.64
CA ALA A 227 -16.59 29.64 4.68
C ALA A 227 -16.97 29.24 6.11
N THR A 228 -18.26 29.33 6.46
CA THR A 228 -18.73 28.87 7.78
C THR A 228 -18.97 27.36 7.79
N PRO A 229 -18.53 26.63 8.84
CA PRO A 229 -18.87 25.22 9.02
C PRO A 229 -20.38 25.03 9.22
N ARG A 230 -21.08 24.54 8.19
CA ARG A 230 -22.55 24.36 8.20
C ARG A 230 -22.95 23.01 7.62
N ILE A 231 -23.68 22.23 8.41
CA ILE A 231 -24.17 20.90 8.01
C ILE A 231 -25.02 20.94 6.73
N ARG A 232 -25.88 21.96 6.59
CA ARG A 232 -26.74 22.14 5.41
C ARG A 232 -25.92 22.30 4.12
N THR A 233 -24.80 23.03 4.18
CA THR A 233 -23.90 23.22 3.03
C THR A 233 -23.20 21.91 2.66
N LEU A 234 -22.72 21.16 3.68
CA LEU A 234 -22.12 19.85 3.48
C LEU A 234 -23.08 18.85 2.80
N LEU A 235 -24.32 18.77 3.30
CA LEU A 235 -25.33 17.86 2.75
C LEU A 235 -25.71 18.26 1.32
N LYS A 236 -25.88 19.55 1.04
CA LYS A 236 -26.12 20.04 -0.32
C LYS A 236 -24.98 19.65 -1.27
N ASN A 237 -23.74 19.95 -0.88
CA ASN A 237 -22.56 19.62 -1.69
C ASN A 237 -22.41 18.11 -1.91
N PHE A 238 -22.81 17.29 -0.92
CA PHE A 238 -22.84 15.84 -1.05
C PHE A 238 -23.90 15.39 -2.04
N ASP A 239 -25.14 15.90 -1.95
CA ASP A 239 -26.23 15.53 -2.84
C ASP A 239 -25.92 15.96 -4.29
N ASP A 240 -25.39 17.17 -4.52
CA ASP A 240 -24.96 17.67 -5.83
C ASP A 240 -23.87 16.77 -6.47
N GLU A 241 -22.81 16.46 -5.71
CA GLU A 241 -21.70 15.62 -6.19
C GLU A 241 -22.17 14.15 -6.34
N HIS A 242 -23.07 13.67 -5.49
CA HIS A 242 -23.71 12.35 -5.61
C HIS A 242 -24.49 12.22 -6.93
N HIS A 243 -25.28 13.24 -7.30
CA HIS A 243 -25.99 13.26 -8.57
C HIS A 243 -25.04 13.24 -9.77
N LEU A 244 -23.97 14.06 -9.74
CA LEU A 244 -22.93 14.05 -10.77
C LEU A 244 -22.26 12.68 -10.90
N TRP A 245 -21.97 12.01 -9.78
CA TRP A 245 -21.34 10.68 -9.78
C TRP A 245 -22.28 9.62 -10.35
N CYS A 246 -23.57 9.69 -10.02
CA CYS A 246 -24.58 8.83 -10.63
C CYS A 246 -24.64 9.03 -12.15
N MET A 247 -24.65 10.27 -12.64
CA MET A 247 -24.64 10.54 -14.09
C MET A 247 -23.36 10.03 -14.77
N ALA A 248 -22.21 10.15 -14.11
CA ALA A 248 -20.91 9.69 -14.61
C ALA A 248 -20.70 8.15 -14.56
N GLY A 249 -21.73 7.37 -14.22
CA GLY A 249 -21.70 5.92 -14.30
C GLY A 249 -21.45 5.18 -12.98
N ALA A 250 -21.60 5.84 -11.83
CA ALA A 250 -21.54 5.19 -10.51
C ALA A 250 -22.76 4.28 -10.24
N GLY A 251 -22.86 3.15 -10.93
CA GLY A 251 -24.02 2.24 -10.84
C GLY A 251 -24.29 1.71 -9.42
N GLY A 252 -23.25 1.57 -8.59
CA GLY A 252 -23.39 1.17 -7.19
C GLY A 252 -24.10 2.21 -6.30
N LEU A 253 -24.00 3.50 -6.63
CA LEU A 253 -24.72 4.57 -5.92
C LEU A 253 -26.20 4.56 -6.26
N ARG A 254 -26.54 4.40 -7.55
CA ARG A 254 -27.94 4.28 -8.01
C ARG A 254 -28.67 3.13 -7.31
N ARG A 255 -28.00 1.97 -7.19
CA ARG A 255 -28.53 0.79 -6.50
C ARG A 255 -28.70 0.96 -4.99
N LEU A 256 -27.99 1.91 -4.39
CA LEU A 256 -28.07 2.15 -2.95
C LEU A 256 -29.29 2.96 -2.53
N ALA A 257 -30.08 3.49 -3.48
CA ALA A 257 -31.29 4.26 -3.24
C ALA A 257 -31.18 5.13 -1.98
N LEU A 258 -30.21 6.04 -1.96
CA LEU A 258 -30.37 7.25 -1.14
C LEU A 258 -31.67 7.87 -1.67
N GLY A 259 -32.73 7.97 -0.85
CA GLY A 259 -34.06 8.46 -1.25
C GLY A 259 -34.07 9.91 -1.73
N LEU A 260 -33.33 10.20 -2.80
CA LEU A 260 -33.08 11.47 -3.43
C LEU A 260 -33.54 11.38 -4.88
N VAL A 261 -34.81 11.01 -5.04
CA VAL A 261 -35.57 11.27 -6.25
C VAL A 261 -36.97 11.64 -5.80
N SER A 262 -37.19 12.93 -5.54
CA SER A 262 -38.46 13.54 -5.92
C SER A 262 -38.28 13.89 -7.39
N GLU A 263 -38.79 13.07 -8.31
CA GLU A 263 -38.94 13.54 -9.69
C GLU A 263 -39.95 14.69 -9.66
N PRO A 264 -39.64 15.86 -10.26
CA PRO A 264 -40.70 16.79 -10.58
C PRO A 264 -41.56 16.15 -11.69
N ASN A 265 -42.86 16.02 -11.42
CA ASN A 265 -43.87 15.66 -12.41
C ASN A 265 -43.80 16.54 -13.65
#